data_AF-A0AAU2K102-F1
#
_entry.id   AF-A0AAU2K102-F1
#
_cell.length_a   1.000
_cell.length_b   1.000
_cell.length_c   1.000
_cell.angle_alpha   90.00
_cell.angle_beta   90.00
_cell.angle_gamma   90.00
#
_symmetry.space_group_name_H-M   'P 1'
#
loop_
_entity.id
_entity.type
_entity.pdbx_description
1 polymer ?
#
loop_
_entity_poly.entity_id
_entity_poly.type
_entity_poly.pdbx_seq_one_letter_code
_entity_poly.pdbx_strand_id
1 'polypeptide(L)'
;MTPSALMELDAQLDSEDTVAVLAAVWDVFTVATEVADAITFEEGSDELQAMTAAQQCMAGRGLLPLPQSGRAVEVAAPAPGAAGLDPYVRLLEHAEQSLVRVATTAERVGEGAERALGEATKMASRAAVALAAVRER
;
A
#
# COMPACT_ATOMS: atom_id res chain seq x y z
N MET A 1 2.91 11.45 -10.61
CA MET A 1 1.64 11.59 -9.88
C MET A 1 1.21 13.03 -9.73
N THR A 2 0.04 13.36 -10.27
CA THR A 2 -0.70 14.53 -9.80
C THR A 2 -1.38 14.18 -8.46
N PRO A 3 -1.59 15.14 -7.56
CA PRO A 3 -2.36 14.92 -6.33
C PRO A 3 -3.70 14.21 -6.54
N SER A 4 -4.29 14.35 -7.74
CA SER A 4 -5.55 13.72 -8.15
C SER A 4 -5.50 12.18 -8.13
N ALA A 5 -4.40 11.55 -8.55
CA ALA A 5 -4.37 10.08 -8.67
C ALA A 5 -4.26 9.38 -7.30
N LEU A 6 -3.55 9.98 -6.33
CA LEU A 6 -3.55 9.48 -4.96
C LEU A 6 -4.92 9.61 -4.30
N MET A 7 -5.60 10.74 -4.54
CA MET A 7 -6.95 10.95 -4.02
C MET A 7 -7.97 9.99 -4.63
N GLU A 8 -7.86 9.68 -5.94
CA GLU A 8 -8.67 8.66 -6.59
C GLU A 8 -8.47 7.28 -5.95
N LEU A 9 -7.20 6.91 -5.71
CA LEU A 9 -6.86 5.62 -5.09
C LEU A 9 -7.36 5.53 -3.65
N ASP A 10 -7.17 6.59 -2.88
CA ASP A 10 -7.67 6.72 -1.50
C ASP A 10 -9.20 6.58 -1.45
N ALA A 11 -9.91 7.25 -2.36
CA ALA A 11 -11.37 7.13 -2.44
C ALA A 11 -11.86 5.72 -2.83
N GLN A 12 -11.09 4.98 -3.63
CA GLN A 12 -11.43 3.59 -3.98
C GLN A 12 -11.27 2.63 -2.80
N LEU A 13 -10.36 2.93 -1.87
CA LEU A 13 -10.23 2.17 -0.62
C LEU A 13 -11.47 2.28 0.27
N ASP A 14 -12.31 3.30 0.10
CA ASP A 14 -13.58 3.48 0.80
C ASP A 14 -14.79 2.84 0.10
N SER A 15 -14.59 2.20 -1.06
CA SER A 15 -15.67 1.55 -1.79
C SER A 15 -16.38 0.47 -0.95
N GLU A 16 -17.68 0.32 -1.16
CA GLU A 16 -18.48 -0.81 -0.65
C GLU A 16 -18.28 -2.08 -1.51
N ASP A 17 -17.79 -1.93 -2.75
CA ASP A 17 -17.44 -3.05 -3.61
C ASP A 17 -16.10 -3.67 -3.18
N THR A 18 -16.16 -4.89 -2.65
CA THR A 18 -14.98 -5.65 -2.22
C THR A 18 -13.97 -5.82 -3.35
N VAL A 19 -14.40 -6.04 -4.60
CA VAL A 19 -13.48 -6.20 -5.73
C VAL A 19 -12.72 -4.90 -6.00
N ALA A 20 -13.41 -3.76 -5.93
CA ALA A 20 -12.79 -2.45 -6.08
C ALA A 20 -11.79 -2.15 -4.96
N VAL A 21 -12.12 -2.48 -3.70
CA VAL A 21 -11.21 -2.32 -2.56
C VAL A 21 -9.95 -3.17 -2.73
N LEU A 22 -10.09 -4.45 -3.08
CA LEU A 22 -8.93 -5.34 -3.24
C LEU A 22 -8.02 -4.90 -4.41
N ALA A 23 -8.62 -4.40 -5.51
CA ALA A 23 -7.86 -3.80 -6.60
C ALA A 23 -7.11 -2.53 -6.15
N ALA A 24 -7.78 -1.64 -5.42
CA ALA A 24 -7.16 -0.42 -4.90
C ALA A 24 -6.00 -0.74 -3.92
N VAL A 25 -6.17 -1.71 -3.02
CA VAL A 25 -5.08 -2.15 -2.12
C VAL A 25 -3.90 -2.70 -2.92
N TRP A 26 -4.16 -3.47 -3.98
CA TRP A 26 -3.11 -3.98 -4.86
C TRP A 26 -2.32 -2.85 -5.53
N ASP A 27 -3.02 -1.80 -5.98
CA ASP A 27 -2.41 -0.60 -6.56
C ASP A 27 -1.62 0.20 -5.52
N VAL A 28 -2.13 0.34 -4.28
CA VAL A 28 -1.40 0.96 -3.16
C VAL A 28 -0.08 0.25 -2.90
N PHE A 29 -0.07 -1.08 -2.84
CA PHE A 29 1.16 -1.84 -2.68
C PHE A 29 2.15 -1.60 -3.83
N THR A 30 1.65 -1.52 -5.07
CA THR A 30 2.50 -1.24 -6.23
C THR A 30 3.13 0.15 -6.14
N VAL A 31 2.32 1.17 -5.86
CA VAL A 31 2.78 2.55 -5.70
C VAL A 31 3.80 2.66 -4.57
N ALA A 32 3.53 2.05 -3.42
CA ALA A 32 4.43 2.09 -2.28
C ALA A 32 5.76 1.35 -2.54
N THR A 33 5.75 0.24 -3.28
CA THR A 33 6.98 -0.41 -3.75
C THR A 33 7.79 0.52 -4.64
N GLU A 34 7.16 1.14 -5.65
CA GLU A 34 7.86 2.05 -6.57
C GLU A 34 8.45 3.27 -5.85
N VAL A 35 7.72 3.82 -4.87
CA VAL A 35 8.23 4.90 -4.00
C VAL A 35 9.42 4.43 -3.20
N ALA A 36 9.31 3.29 -2.52
CA ALA A 36 10.37 2.74 -1.69
C ALA A 36 11.64 2.47 -2.53
N ASP A 37 11.49 1.87 -3.71
CA ASP A 37 12.61 1.62 -4.64
C ASP A 37 13.26 2.93 -5.11
N ALA A 38 12.45 3.95 -5.44
CA ALA A 38 12.96 5.25 -5.88
C ALA A 38 13.79 5.96 -4.81
N ILE A 39 13.40 5.84 -3.53
CA ILE A 39 14.06 6.53 -2.42
C ILE A 39 15.14 5.69 -1.72
N THR A 40 15.28 4.40 -2.06
CA THR A 40 16.15 3.46 -1.35
C THR A 40 17.60 3.94 -1.26
N PHE A 41 18.13 4.57 -2.31
CA PHE A 41 19.51 5.02 -2.38
C PHE A 41 19.66 6.55 -2.30
N GLU A 42 18.61 7.25 -1.88
CA GLU A 42 18.67 8.70 -1.69
C GLU A 42 19.44 9.06 -0.42
N GLU A 43 20.22 10.14 -0.49
CA GLU A 43 20.92 10.67 0.68
C GLU A 43 19.91 11.11 1.75
N GLY A 44 20.10 10.63 2.98
CA GLY A 44 19.18 10.86 4.09
C GLY A 44 18.05 9.83 4.24
N SER A 45 17.97 8.84 3.34
CA SER A 45 17.09 7.68 3.50
C SER A 45 17.76 6.56 4.29
N ASP A 46 17.01 5.89 5.15
CA ASP A 46 17.39 4.60 5.74
C ASP A 46 17.09 3.49 4.73
N GLU A 47 18.13 3.02 4.03
CA GLU A 47 18.04 2.03 2.96
C GLU A 47 17.34 0.74 3.42
N LEU A 48 17.60 0.29 4.66
CA LEU A 48 17.01 -0.94 5.19
C LEU A 48 15.50 -0.79 5.40
N GLN A 49 15.05 0.38 5.85
CA GLN A 49 13.63 0.66 6.00
C GLN A 49 12.93 0.76 4.64
N ALA A 50 13.56 1.40 3.66
CA ALA A 50 13.02 1.49 2.30
C ALA A 50 12.86 0.09 1.68
N MET A 51 13.91 -0.73 1.73
CA MET A 51 13.85 -2.12 1.26
C MET A 51 12.80 -2.96 2.01
N THR A 52 12.67 -2.76 3.33
CA THR A 52 11.65 -3.45 4.12
C THR A 52 10.25 -3.07 3.66
N ALA A 53 9.98 -1.77 3.46
CA ALA A 53 8.69 -1.30 2.94
C ALA A 53 8.36 -1.92 1.58
N ALA A 54 9.33 -1.91 0.64
CA ALA A 54 9.17 -2.51 -0.68
C ALA A 54 8.84 -4.02 -0.59
N GLN A 55 9.58 -4.77 0.23
CA GLN A 55 9.37 -6.22 0.40
C GLN A 55 8.00 -6.55 1.01
N GLN A 56 7.56 -5.80 2.03
CA GLN A 56 6.24 -6.00 2.61
C GLN A 56 5.15 -5.71 1.58
N CYS A 57 5.28 -4.64 0.79
CA CYS A 57 4.32 -4.31 -0.26
C CYS A 57 4.26 -5.40 -1.35
N MET A 58 5.40 -5.90 -1.82
CA MET A 58 5.46 -6.98 -2.80
C MET A 58 4.81 -8.27 -2.27
N ALA A 59 5.08 -8.62 -1.00
CA ALA A 59 4.47 -9.78 -0.36
C ALA A 59 2.96 -9.62 -0.20
N GLY A 60 2.50 -8.44 0.24
CA GLY A 60 1.08 -8.10 0.37
C GLY A 60 0.34 -8.21 -0.96
N ARG A 61 0.92 -7.63 -2.02
CA ARG A 61 0.40 -7.71 -3.38
C ARG A 61 0.26 -9.15 -3.88
N GLY A 62 1.20 -10.03 -3.53
CA GLY A 62 1.17 -11.44 -3.90
C GLY A 62 0.05 -12.27 -3.22
N LEU A 63 -0.59 -11.73 -2.18
CA LEU A 63 -1.70 -12.37 -1.46
C LEU A 63 -3.08 -11.98 -2.01
N LEU A 64 -3.14 -10.95 -2.85
CA LEU A 64 -4.38 -10.39 -3.37
C LEU A 64 -4.69 -10.88 -4.78
N PRO A 65 -5.97 -10.97 -5.17
CA PRO A 65 -6.32 -11.28 -6.55
C PRO A 65 -5.76 -10.21 -7.49
N LEU A 66 -5.34 -10.63 -8.68
CA LEU A 66 -4.91 -9.69 -9.72
C LEU A 66 -6.09 -8.79 -10.12
N PRO A 67 -5.90 -7.46 -10.20
CA PRO A 67 -6.94 -6.56 -10.66
C PRO A 67 -7.32 -6.85 -12.12
N GLN A 68 -8.61 -6.83 -12.42
CA GLN A 68 -9.13 -7.16 -13.76
C GLN A 68 -8.80 -6.09 -14.81
N SER A 69 -8.55 -4.86 -14.37
CA SER A 69 -8.11 -3.75 -15.18
C SER A 69 -6.75 -3.25 -14.67
N GLY A 70 -5.69 -3.46 -15.45
CA GLY A 70 -4.37 -2.92 -15.15
C GLY A 70 -4.32 -1.44 -15.53
N ARG A 71 -4.48 -0.54 -14.56
CA ARG A 71 -4.20 0.89 -14.75
C ARG A 71 -2.82 1.16 -14.17
N ALA A 72 -1.87 1.57 -15.02
CA ALA A 72 -0.59 2.06 -14.52
C ALA A 72 -0.84 3.36 -13.73
N VAL A 73 -0.46 3.36 -12.45
CA VAL A 73 -0.49 4.56 -11.62
C VAL A 73 0.88 5.22 -11.75
N GLU A 74 0.95 6.38 -12.39
CA GLU A 74 2.23 7.09 -12.51
C GLU A 74 2.65 7.70 -11.16
N VAL A 75 3.67 7.13 -10.53
CA VAL A 75 4.25 7.65 -9.29
C VAL A 75 5.20 8.81 -9.60
N ALA A 76 5.01 9.97 -8.94
CA ALA A 76 5.99 11.05 -8.97
C ALA A 76 7.01 10.82 -7.87
N ALA A 77 8.24 11.27 -8.09
CA ALA A 77 9.26 11.31 -7.05
C ALA A 77 8.70 12.03 -5.81
N PRO A 78 8.74 11.42 -4.62
CA PRO A 78 8.31 12.08 -3.38
C PRO A 78 9.10 13.36 -3.14
N ALA A 79 8.47 14.35 -2.51
CA ALA A 79 9.22 15.52 -2.03
C ALA A 79 10.31 15.08 -1.02
N PRO A 80 11.42 15.81 -0.87
CA PRO A 80 12.45 15.49 0.13
C PRO A 80 11.91 15.51 1.57
N GLY A 81 12.57 14.77 2.47
CA GLY A 81 12.24 14.70 3.90
C GLY A 81 11.04 13.80 4.22
N ALA A 82 10.76 13.63 5.52
CA ALA A 82 9.69 12.76 6.02
C ALA A 82 8.31 13.13 5.48
N ALA A 83 7.97 14.43 5.46
CA ALA A 83 6.67 14.92 5.01
C ALA A 83 6.34 14.56 3.54
N GLY A 84 7.35 14.29 2.71
CA GLY A 84 7.14 13.81 1.34
C GLY A 84 6.64 12.37 1.25
N LEU A 85 6.84 11.58 2.31
CA LEU A 85 6.40 10.18 2.41
C LEU A 85 5.02 10.02 3.05
N ASP A 86 4.57 11.00 3.85
CA ASP A 86 3.29 10.99 4.56
C ASP A 86 2.09 10.54 3.71
N PRO A 87 1.90 11.01 2.45
CA PRO A 87 0.76 10.57 1.65
C PRO A 87 0.76 9.06 1.39
N TYR A 88 1.94 8.47 1.20
CA TYR A 88 2.09 7.04 0.91
C TYR A 88 1.94 6.18 2.16
N VAL A 89 2.44 6.67 3.31
CA VAL A 89 2.21 6.04 4.61
C VAL A 89 0.70 5.99 4.89
N ARG A 90 -0.02 7.10 4.72
CA ARG A 90 -1.47 7.15 4.96
C ARG A 90 -2.26 6.23 4.05
N LEU A 91 -1.85 6.06 2.79
CA LEU A 91 -2.48 5.09 1.89
C LEU A 91 -2.30 3.65 2.37
N LEU A 92 -1.13 3.30 2.89
CA LEU A 92 -0.87 1.97 3.45
C LEU A 92 -1.68 1.74 4.72
N GLU A 93 -1.81 2.74 5.59
CA GLU A 93 -2.67 2.69 6.77
C GLU A 93 -4.16 2.56 6.39
N HIS A 94 -4.61 3.29 5.37
CA HIS A 94 -5.98 3.17 4.87
C HIS A 94 -6.21 1.78 4.23
N ALA A 95 -5.25 1.29 3.44
CA ALA A 95 -5.30 -0.05 2.88
C ALA A 95 -5.39 -1.14 3.96
N GLU A 96 -4.64 -1.00 5.07
CA GLU A 96 -4.78 -1.86 6.25
C GLU A 96 -6.22 -1.85 6.78
N GLN A 97 -6.78 -0.67 7.03
CA GLN A 97 -8.13 -0.50 7.57
C GLN A 97 -9.20 -1.06 6.62
N SER A 98 -9.07 -0.84 5.32
CA SER A 98 -9.99 -1.35 4.31
C SER A 98 -9.93 -2.86 4.19
N LEU A 99 -8.76 -3.48 4.32
CA LEU A 99 -8.64 -4.94 4.38
C LEU A 99 -9.31 -5.52 5.64
N VAL A 100 -9.15 -4.87 6.80
CA VAL A 100 -9.87 -5.25 8.04
C VAL A 100 -11.38 -5.15 7.83
N ARG A 101 -11.85 -4.08 7.19
CA ARG A 101 -13.26 -3.90 6.85
C ARG A 101 -13.76 -5.03 5.96
N VAL A 102 -13.05 -5.35 4.87
CA VAL A 102 -13.42 -6.46 3.97
C VAL A 102 -13.45 -7.80 4.71
N ALA A 103 -12.46 -8.08 5.55
CA ALA A 103 -12.42 -9.33 6.32
C ALA A 103 -13.61 -9.47 7.30
N THR A 104 -14.12 -8.35 7.83
CA THR A 104 -15.24 -8.36 8.79
C THR A 104 -16.62 -8.37 8.12
N THR A 105 -16.75 -7.84 6.90
CA THR A 105 -18.05 -7.72 6.20
C THR A 105 -18.29 -8.81 5.16
N ALA A 106 -17.25 -9.51 4.69
CA ALA A 106 -17.39 -10.56 3.70
C ALA A 106 -18.15 -11.77 4.28
N GLU A 107 -19.43 -11.91 3.92
CA GLU A 107 -20.22 -13.09 4.24
C GLU A 107 -19.59 -14.33 3.56
N ARG A 108 -18.84 -15.12 4.34
CA ARG A 108 -18.18 -16.38 3.92
C ARG A 108 -17.13 -16.23 2.81
N VAL A 109 -16.04 -15.52 3.11
CA VAL A 109 -14.75 -15.83 2.46
C VAL A 109 -14.30 -17.23 2.91
N GLY A 110 -13.81 -18.06 1.99
CA GLY A 110 -13.22 -19.34 2.34
C GLY A 110 -12.01 -19.16 3.26
N GLU A 111 -11.70 -20.15 4.11
CA GLU A 111 -10.61 -20.08 5.10
C GLU A 111 -9.26 -19.62 4.52
N GLY A 112 -8.95 -20.02 3.28
CA GLY A 112 -7.75 -19.56 2.57
C GLY A 112 -7.76 -18.07 2.23
N ALA A 113 -8.91 -17.52 1.86
CA ALA A 113 -9.07 -16.09 1.57
C ALA A 113 -9.02 -15.24 2.84
N GLU A 114 -9.64 -15.71 3.94
CA GLU A 114 -9.54 -15.05 5.24
C GLU A 114 -8.10 -14.95 5.73
N ARG A 115 -7.34 -16.05 5.64
CA ARG A 115 -5.91 -16.05 5.96
C ARG A 115 -5.11 -15.11 5.07
N ALA A 116 -5.37 -15.10 3.76
CA ALA A 116 -4.67 -14.21 2.82
C ALA A 116 -4.95 -12.74 3.12
N LEU A 117 -6.20 -12.37 3.42
CA LEU A 117 -6.58 -11.03 3.83
C LEU A 117 -5.87 -10.62 5.12
N GLY A 118 -5.88 -11.48 6.15
CA GLY A 118 -5.21 -11.21 7.42
C GLY A 118 -3.70 -11.04 7.30
N GLU A 119 -3.04 -11.78 6.42
CA GLU A 119 -1.62 -11.58 6.12
C GLU A 119 -1.39 -10.29 5.31
N ALA A 120 -2.22 -9.99 4.31
CA ALA A 120 -2.13 -8.75 3.53
C ALA A 120 -2.29 -7.50 4.43
N THR A 121 -3.20 -7.54 5.41
CA THR A 121 -3.35 -6.48 6.43
C THR A 121 -2.05 -6.24 7.18
N LYS A 122 -1.38 -7.31 7.63
CA LYS A 122 -0.09 -7.20 8.33
C LYS A 122 1.00 -6.62 7.42
N MET A 123 1.00 -6.98 6.14
CA MET A 123 1.95 -6.45 5.17
C MET A 123 1.75 -4.94 4.97
N ALA A 124 0.50 -4.47 4.85
CA ALA A 124 0.19 -3.03 4.77
C ALA A 124 0.66 -2.27 6.01
N SER A 125 0.34 -2.78 7.20
CA SER A 125 0.76 -2.18 8.47
C SER A 125 2.28 -2.06 8.60
N ARG A 126 3.01 -3.15 8.31
CA ARG A 126 4.47 -3.17 8.39
C ARG A 126 5.13 -2.30 7.33
N ALA A 127 4.56 -2.25 6.13
CA ALA A 127 5.03 -1.35 5.08
C ALA A 127 4.86 0.11 5.49
N ALA A 128 3.73 0.49 6.10
CA ALA A 128 3.48 1.85 6.57
C ALA A 128 4.52 2.27 7.63
N VAL A 129 4.74 1.41 8.63
CA VAL A 129 5.74 1.64 9.69
C VAL A 129 7.15 1.77 9.12
N ALA A 130 7.55 0.86 8.23
CA ALA A 130 8.86 0.91 7.61
C ALA A 130 9.04 2.17 6.74
N LEU A 131 8.04 2.52 5.93
CA LEU A 131 8.10 3.68 5.05
C LEU A 131 8.17 5.00 5.84
N ALA A 132 7.42 5.12 6.94
CA ALA A 132 7.51 6.28 7.82
C ALA A 132 8.93 6.47 8.38
N ALA A 133 9.57 5.37 8.79
CA ALA A 133 10.91 5.39 9.39
C ALA A 133 12.05 5.71 8.40
N VAL A 134 11.81 5.74 7.07
CA VAL A 134 12.88 5.94 6.07
C VAL A 134 13.60 7.28 6.25
N ARG A 135 12.88 8.34 6.65
CA ARG A 135 13.44 9.71 6.70
C ARG A 135 13.24 10.40 8.06
N GLU A 136 13.14 9.62 9.14
CA GLU A 136 12.99 10.15 10.52
C GLU A 136 14.31 10.68 11.14
N ARG A 137 15.37 10.87 10.34
CA ARG A 137 16.70 11.25 10.82
C ARG A 137 17.04 12.72 10.58
#